data_AF-A0AAV2HEQ7-F1
#
_entry.id   AF-A0AAV2HEQ7-F1
#
_cell.length_a   1.000
_cell.length_b   1.000
_cell.length_c   1.000
_cell.angle_alpha   90.00
_cell.angle_beta   90.00
_cell.angle_gamma   90.00
#
_symmetry.space_group_name_H-M   'P 1'
#
loop_
_entity.id
_entity.type
_entity.pdbx_description
1 polymer ?
#
loop_
_entity_poly.entity_id
_entity_poly.type
_entity_poly.pdbx_seq_one_letter_code
_entity_poly.pdbx_strand_id
1 'polypeptide(L)'
;MILNHDSILGVESGSNYSGDLKDAQISIPRGTIAAAVVTSIIYLSAVVLLGGSVEGVLLRDKYGESISTKGELVMSLVAFPSKWIVLVGTLTATTGAGLQALAGGPRLLQAIADDNIIPHLGFFAKKWRGEPVRCLCVTFCIAEMGIIIAFLDYVAPIVTMFFL
;
A
#
# COMPACT_ATOMS: atom_id res chain seq x y z
N MET A 1 4.85 11.71 11.56
CA MET A 1 5.42 12.26 10.30
C MET A 1 5.80 11.17 9.30
N ILE A 2 5.84 9.89 9.68
CA ILE A 2 6.32 8.78 8.82
C ILE A 2 5.21 8.18 7.93
N LEU A 3 3.93 8.43 8.23
CA LEU A 3 2.79 7.82 7.51
C LEU A 3 2.40 8.49 6.17
N ASN A 4 3.07 9.58 5.76
CA ASN A 4 2.75 10.28 4.50
C ASN A 4 3.57 9.79 3.29
N HIS A 5 4.57 8.93 3.49
CA HIS A 5 5.46 8.50 2.42
C HIS A 5 4.88 7.31 1.63
N ASP A 6 4.12 6.44 2.29
CA ASP A 6 3.54 5.24 1.69
C ASP A 6 2.48 5.53 0.61
N SER A 7 1.94 6.75 0.58
CA SER A 7 0.99 7.17 -0.47
C SER A 7 1.66 7.61 -1.77
N ILE A 8 2.93 8.02 -1.73
CA ILE A 8 3.73 8.35 -2.92
C ILE A 8 4.21 7.07 -3.61
N LEU A 9 4.40 6.01 -2.82
CA LEU A 9 4.76 4.66 -3.25
C LEU A 9 3.84 4.06 -4.32
N GLY A 10 2.55 4.41 -4.30
CA GLY A 10 1.56 3.95 -5.29
C GLY A 10 1.70 4.59 -6.69
N VAL A 11 2.57 5.58 -6.85
CA VAL A 11 2.85 6.24 -8.14
C VAL A 11 3.49 5.27 -9.15
N GLU A 12 4.31 4.34 -8.68
CA GLU A 12 4.97 3.32 -9.51
C GLU A 12 4.00 2.22 -9.98
N SER A 13 2.84 2.08 -9.35
CA SER A 13 1.81 1.12 -9.79
C SER A 13 1.22 1.49 -11.16
N GLY A 14 1.29 2.78 -11.56
CA GLY A 14 0.82 3.24 -12.86
C GLY A 14 1.73 2.85 -14.03
N SER A 15 3.04 2.69 -13.80
CA SER A 15 4.00 2.30 -14.84
C SER A 15 3.96 0.79 -15.13
N ASN A 16 3.52 -0.01 -14.16
CA ASN A 16 3.36 -1.47 -14.28
C ASN A 16 2.36 -1.89 -15.38
N TYR A 17 1.48 -1.00 -15.83
CA TYR A 17 0.54 -1.26 -16.93
C TYR A 17 0.88 -0.51 -18.22
N SER A 18 2.06 0.13 -18.30
CA SER A 18 2.48 0.95 -19.44
C SER A 18 2.30 0.30 -20.82
N GLY A 19 2.41 -1.04 -20.92
CA GLY A 19 2.21 -1.80 -22.15
C GLY A 19 0.75 -1.93 -22.61
N ASP A 20 -0.22 -1.73 -21.71
CA ASP A 20 -1.65 -1.84 -22.00
C ASP A 20 -2.32 -0.45 -22.23
N LEU A 21 -1.55 0.63 -22.15
CA LEU A 21 -2.06 1.99 -22.36
C LEU A 21 -2.03 2.37 -23.84
N LYS A 22 -3.10 3.04 -24.29
CA LYS A 22 -3.20 3.62 -25.65
C LYS A 22 -2.05 4.58 -25.96
N ASP A 23 -1.68 5.44 -24.99
CA ASP A 23 -0.61 6.43 -25.10
C ASP A 23 0.17 6.58 -23.77
N ALA A 24 1.10 5.66 -23.51
CA ALA A 24 1.85 5.60 -22.24
C ALA A 24 2.61 6.91 -21.91
N GLN A 25 3.18 7.58 -22.92
CA GLN A 25 3.99 8.79 -22.73
C GLN A 25 3.20 9.99 -22.16
N ILE A 26 1.89 10.04 -22.40
CA ILE A 26 1.03 11.13 -21.92
C ILE A 26 0.27 10.70 -20.67
N SER A 27 -0.22 9.47 -20.65
CA SER A 27 -1.09 8.99 -19.59
C SER A 27 -0.37 8.70 -18.28
N ILE A 28 0.88 8.22 -18.32
CA ILE A 28 1.68 8.01 -17.10
C ILE A 28 1.92 9.33 -16.35
N PRO A 29 2.52 10.38 -16.95
CA PRO A 29 2.82 11.60 -16.20
C PRO A 29 1.55 12.32 -15.74
N ARG A 30 0.49 12.34 -16.55
CA ARG A 30 -0.78 12.97 -16.15
C ARG A 30 -1.48 12.21 -15.03
N GLY A 31 -1.52 10.88 -15.12
CA GLY A 31 -2.14 10.03 -14.09
C GLY A 31 -1.42 10.15 -12.75
N THR A 32 -0.08 10.07 -12.77
CA THR A 32 0.76 10.22 -11.59
C THR A 32 0.57 11.56 -10.89
N ILE A 33 0.67 12.68 -11.62
CA ILE A 33 0.55 14.02 -11.03
C ILE A 33 -0.87 14.23 -10.49
N ALA A 34 -1.90 13.83 -11.24
CA ALA A 34 -3.28 13.95 -10.78
C ALA A 34 -3.53 13.13 -9.51
N ALA A 35 -3.04 11.90 -9.44
CA ALA A 35 -3.16 11.04 -8.26
C ALA A 35 -2.45 11.66 -7.05
N ALA A 36 -1.23 12.17 -7.23
CA ALA A 36 -0.47 12.82 -6.16
C ALA A 36 -1.18 14.07 -5.60
N VAL A 37 -1.76 14.90 -6.48
CA VAL A 37 -2.51 16.10 -6.06
C VAL A 37 -3.79 15.72 -5.32
N VAL A 38 -4.57 14.78 -5.85
CA VAL A 38 -5.84 14.35 -5.24
C VAL A 38 -5.60 13.73 -3.86
N THR A 39 -4.63 12.83 -3.73
CA THR A 39 -4.28 12.21 -2.45
C THR A 39 -3.78 13.23 -1.44
N SER A 40 -2.95 14.19 -1.86
CA SER A 40 -2.47 15.28 -0.99
C SER A 40 -3.63 16.13 -0.45
N ILE A 41 -4.60 16.50 -1.29
CA ILE A 41 -5.78 17.25 -0.87
C ILE A 41 -6.64 16.45 0.12
N ILE A 42 -6.84 15.16 -0.14
CA ILE A 42 -7.60 14.26 0.75
C ILE A 42 -6.90 14.15 2.12
N TYR A 43 -5.58 13.94 2.16
CA TYR A 43 -4.87 13.86 3.44
C TYR A 43 -4.88 15.18 4.21
N LEU A 44 -4.66 16.31 3.54
CA LEU A 44 -4.68 17.63 4.19
C LEU A 44 -6.08 17.96 4.74
N SER A 45 -7.14 17.71 3.95
CA SER A 45 -8.52 17.91 4.40
C SER A 45 -8.86 17.00 5.59
N ALA A 46 -8.43 15.74 5.58
CA ALA A 46 -8.61 14.83 6.70
C ALA A 46 -7.93 15.33 7.99
N VAL A 47 -6.69 15.84 7.89
CA VAL A 47 -5.97 16.42 9.04
C VAL A 47 -6.73 17.61 9.64
N VAL A 48 -7.21 18.52 8.81
CA VAL A 48 -7.96 19.70 9.27
C VAL A 48 -9.30 19.31 9.90
N LEU A 49 -10.05 18.40 9.27
CA LEU A 49 -11.36 17.98 9.74
C LEU A 49 -11.27 17.19 11.05
N LEU A 50 -10.31 16.26 11.18
CA LEU A 50 -10.11 15.50 12.42
C LEU A 50 -9.59 16.38 13.55
N GLY A 51 -8.64 17.28 13.25
CA GLY A 51 -8.11 18.21 14.25
C GLY A 51 -9.15 19.22 14.75
N GLY A 52 -10.13 19.59 13.91
CA GLY A 52 -11.22 20.49 14.29
C GLY A 52 -12.42 19.82 14.94
N SER A 53 -12.63 18.52 14.73
CA SER A 53 -13.87 17.82 15.14
C SER A 53 -13.68 16.79 16.25
N VAL A 54 -12.46 16.33 16.52
CA VAL A 54 -12.16 15.25 17.47
C VAL A 54 -11.23 15.75 18.58
N GLU A 55 -11.52 15.34 19.81
CA GLU A 55 -10.69 15.70 20.96
C GLU A 55 -9.29 15.08 20.90
N GLY A 56 -8.25 15.85 21.24
CA GLY A 56 -6.85 15.45 21.08
C GLY A 56 -6.43 14.24 21.93
N VAL A 57 -7.16 13.94 23.01
CA VAL A 57 -6.93 12.73 23.83
C VAL A 57 -7.35 11.46 23.10
N LEU A 58 -8.48 11.50 22.37
CA LEU A 58 -8.94 10.37 21.57
C LEU A 58 -8.01 10.11 20.38
N LEU A 59 -7.48 11.16 19.74
CA LEU A 59 -6.55 11.04 18.61
C LEU A 59 -5.19 10.42 18.98
N ARG A 60 -4.80 10.47 20.26
CA ARG A 60 -3.55 9.91 20.77
C ARG A 60 -3.66 8.43 21.13
N ASP A 61 -4.88 7.93 21.28
CA ASP A 61 -5.15 6.53 21.58
C ASP A 61 -5.21 5.71 20.28
N LYS A 62 -4.17 4.92 20.03
CA LYS A 62 -4.07 4.07 18.83
C LYS A 62 -5.10 2.94 18.83
N TYR A 63 -5.48 2.42 20.00
CA TYR A 63 -6.32 1.22 20.13
C TYR A 63 -7.78 1.55 20.49
N GLY A 64 -8.07 2.81 20.82
CA GLY A 64 -9.41 3.29 21.10
C GLY A 64 -9.98 2.76 22.42
N GLU A 65 -9.12 2.39 23.37
CA GLU A 65 -9.51 1.92 24.70
C GLU A 65 -10.23 3.01 25.50
N SER A 66 -9.91 4.28 25.23
CA SER A 66 -10.49 5.47 25.87
C SER A 66 -11.93 5.77 25.42
N ILE A 67 -12.42 5.10 24.37
CA ILE A 67 -13.71 5.40 23.72
C ILE A 67 -14.77 4.38 24.13
N SER A 68 -14.41 3.11 24.19
CA SER A 68 -15.32 2.02 24.54
C SER A 68 -14.53 0.79 24.98
N THR A 69 -15.06 0.00 25.92
CA THR A 69 -14.40 -1.19 26.52
C THR A 69 -14.01 -2.28 25.51
N LYS A 70 -14.40 -2.13 24.24
CA LYS A 70 -14.08 -3.06 23.13
C LYS A 70 -13.04 -2.53 22.13
N GLY A 71 -12.56 -1.29 22.28
CA GLY A 71 -11.64 -0.64 21.33
C GLY A 71 -12.33 -0.32 20.00
N GLU A 72 -12.56 0.95 19.70
CA GLU A 72 -13.13 1.39 18.41
C GLU A 72 -12.16 2.31 17.68
N LEU A 73 -12.09 2.20 16.35
CA LEU A 73 -11.30 3.14 15.55
C LEU A 73 -11.91 4.54 15.63
N VAL A 74 -11.11 5.55 15.97
CA VAL A 74 -11.54 6.97 16.02
C VAL A 74 -12.20 7.39 14.71
N MET A 75 -11.65 6.95 13.57
CA MET A 75 -12.21 7.23 12.24
C MET A 75 -13.63 6.68 12.04
N SER A 76 -13.97 5.58 12.70
CA SER A 76 -15.29 4.97 12.60
C SER A 76 -16.37 5.77 13.33
N LEU A 77 -16.00 6.58 14.34
CA LEU A 77 -16.92 7.42 15.10
C LEU A 77 -17.39 8.64 14.31
N VAL A 78 -16.50 9.19 13.48
CA VAL A 78 -16.78 10.35 12.62
C VAL A 78 -17.54 9.93 11.35
N ALA A 79 -17.61 8.63 11.07
CA ALA A 79 -18.24 8.10 9.87
C ALA A 79 -19.77 8.24 9.88
N PHE A 80 -20.31 8.83 8.81
CA PHE A 80 -21.74 8.90 8.52
C PHE A 80 -22.06 8.11 7.24
N PRO A 81 -23.17 7.35 7.13
CA PRO A 81 -24.25 7.12 8.09
C PRO A 81 -24.01 6.00 9.12
N SER A 82 -23.00 5.14 8.97
CA SER A 82 -22.72 4.08 9.94
C SER A 82 -21.22 3.78 10.07
N LYS A 83 -20.81 3.35 11.28
CA LYS A 83 -19.41 3.00 11.62
C LYS A 83 -18.84 1.88 10.74
N TRP A 84 -19.70 0.97 10.27
CA TRP A 84 -19.32 -0.18 9.45
C TRP A 84 -18.68 0.18 8.11
N ILE A 85 -18.99 1.37 7.59
CA ILE A 85 -18.44 1.84 6.31
C ILE A 85 -16.91 1.95 6.40
N VAL A 86 -16.39 2.46 7.52
CA VAL A 86 -14.94 2.59 7.72
C VAL A 86 -14.30 1.22 7.93
N LEU A 87 -14.94 0.32 8.69
CA LEU A 87 -14.42 -1.02 8.93
C LEU A 87 -14.33 -1.85 7.64
N VAL A 88 -15.42 -1.92 6.89
CA VAL A 88 -15.46 -2.66 5.62
C VAL A 88 -14.59 -1.98 4.56
N GLY A 89 -14.58 -0.65 4.52
CA GLY A 89 -13.76 0.13 3.59
C GLY A 89 -12.27 -0.09 3.82
N THR A 90 -11.80 -0.02 5.05
CA THR A 90 -10.39 -0.25 5.41
C THR A 90 -9.97 -1.71 5.18
N LEU A 91 -10.82 -2.69 5.50
CA LEU A 91 -10.57 -4.09 5.20
C LEU A 91 -10.42 -4.33 3.69
N THR A 92 -11.34 -3.79 2.90
CA THR A 92 -11.35 -3.93 1.44
C THR A 92 -10.14 -3.23 0.82
N ALA A 93 -9.82 -2.01 1.27
CA ALA A 93 -8.67 -1.26 0.80
C ALA A 93 -7.34 -1.98 1.11
N THR A 94 -7.19 -2.48 2.34
CA THR A 94 -5.97 -3.20 2.77
C THR A 94 -5.81 -4.51 1.99
N THR A 95 -6.89 -5.26 1.82
CA THR A 95 -6.88 -6.51 1.03
C THR A 95 -6.53 -6.23 -0.43
N GLY A 96 -7.12 -5.18 -1.02
CA GLY A 96 -6.82 -4.78 -2.40
C GLY A 96 -5.37 -4.35 -2.60
N ALA A 97 -4.85 -3.52 -1.69
CA ALA A 97 -3.44 -3.11 -1.71
C ALA A 97 -2.49 -4.30 -1.52
N GLY A 98 -2.81 -5.22 -0.61
CA GLY A 98 -2.04 -6.46 -0.40
C GLY A 98 -2.03 -7.36 -1.64
N LEU A 99 -3.19 -7.55 -2.29
CA LEU A 99 -3.28 -8.32 -3.54
C LEU A 99 -2.51 -7.65 -4.69
N GLN A 100 -2.56 -6.33 -4.80
CA GLN A 100 -1.78 -5.58 -5.79
C GLN A 100 -0.27 -5.76 -5.56
N ALA A 101 0.19 -5.67 -4.31
CA ALA A 101 1.59 -5.88 -3.95
C ALA A 101 2.03 -7.33 -4.25
N LEU A 102 1.19 -8.32 -3.92
CA LEU A 102 1.46 -9.74 -4.18
C LEU A 102 1.51 -10.07 -5.67
N ALA A 103 0.73 -9.39 -6.51
CA ALA A 103 0.77 -9.58 -7.96
C ALA A 103 1.90 -8.79 -8.64
N GLY A 104 2.21 -7.58 -8.14
CA GLY A 104 3.21 -6.68 -8.72
C GLY A 104 4.64 -7.11 -8.45
N GLY A 105 4.98 -7.45 -7.20
CA GLY A 105 6.34 -7.82 -6.79
C GLY A 105 6.97 -8.97 -7.61
N PRO A 106 6.29 -10.12 -7.79
CA PRO A 106 6.80 -11.23 -8.58
C PRO A 106 7.03 -10.89 -10.05
N ARG A 107 6.17 -10.05 -10.63
CA ARG A 107 6.26 -9.64 -12.03
C ARG A 107 7.44 -8.72 -12.27
N LEU A 108 7.72 -7.80 -11.34
CA LEU A 108 8.92 -6.97 -11.37
C LEU A 108 10.19 -7.82 -11.26
N LEU A 109 10.25 -8.75 -10.29
CA LEU A 109 11.39 -9.65 -10.14
C LEU A 109 11.58 -10.55 -11.38
N GLN A 110 10.48 -11.01 -11.97
CA GLN A 110 10.50 -11.78 -13.21
C GLN A 110 11.02 -10.98 -14.40
N ALA A 111 10.61 -9.71 -14.56
CA ALA A 111 11.09 -8.86 -15.66
C ALA A 111 12.61 -8.65 -15.56
N ILE A 112 13.12 -8.38 -14.35
CA ILE A 112 14.56 -8.26 -14.10
C ILE A 112 15.30 -9.57 -14.41
N ALA A 113 14.71 -10.72 -14.07
CA ALA A 113 15.29 -12.03 -14.36
C ALA A 113 15.27 -12.35 -15.87
N ASP A 114 14.24 -11.93 -16.60
CA ASP A 114 14.14 -12.08 -18.06
C ASP A 114 15.20 -11.24 -18.79
N ASP A 115 15.54 -10.07 -18.26
CA ASP A 115 16.55 -9.16 -18.85
C ASP A 115 18.00 -9.69 -18.76
N ASN A 116 18.23 -10.84 -18.07
CA ASN A 116 19.55 -11.49 -17.91
C ASN A 116 20.68 -10.58 -17.40
N ILE A 117 20.34 -9.45 -16.75
CA ILE A 117 21.32 -8.48 -16.21
C ILE A 117 22.14 -9.11 -15.08
N ILE A 118 21.53 -10.03 -14.31
CA ILE A 118 22.19 -10.75 -13.22
C ILE A 118 22.19 -12.25 -13.55
N PRO A 119 23.34 -12.87 -13.87
CA PRO A 119 23.41 -14.24 -14.37
C PRO A 119 22.90 -15.30 -13.37
N HIS A 120 22.90 -15.00 -12.07
CA HIS A 120 22.37 -15.88 -11.03
C HIS A 120 20.84 -15.83 -10.89
N LEU A 121 20.17 -14.81 -11.44
CA LEU A 121 18.70 -14.69 -11.38
C LEU A 121 17.96 -15.48 -12.46
N GLY A 122 18.66 -16.13 -13.40
CA GLY A 122 18.05 -16.94 -14.46
C GLY A 122 17.16 -18.10 -13.96
N PHE A 123 17.32 -18.52 -12.70
CA PHE A 123 16.40 -19.47 -12.06
C PHE A 123 14.98 -18.91 -11.89
N PHE A 124 14.86 -17.60 -11.66
CA PHE A 124 13.59 -16.90 -11.47
C PHE A 124 12.89 -16.58 -12.78
N ALA A 125 13.61 -16.55 -13.91
CA ALA A 125 13.05 -16.29 -15.23
C ALA A 125 12.06 -17.39 -15.72
N LYS A 126 11.98 -18.54 -15.04
CA LYS A 126 11.12 -19.66 -15.48
C LYS A 126 9.64 -19.41 -15.13
N LYS A 127 8.84 -19.16 -16.17
CA LYS A 127 7.38 -19.02 -16.08
C LYS A 127 6.70 -20.40 -16.12
N TRP A 128 5.63 -20.57 -15.34
CA TRP A 128 4.74 -21.73 -15.40
C TRP A 128 3.34 -21.25 -15.80
N ARG A 129 2.82 -21.75 -16.93
CA ARG A 129 1.54 -21.28 -17.51
C ARG A 129 1.44 -19.75 -17.69
N GLY A 130 2.56 -19.10 -17.98
CA GLY A 130 2.64 -17.64 -18.13
C GLY A 130 2.81 -16.86 -16.82
N GLU A 131 2.76 -17.53 -15.66
CA GLU A 131 2.92 -16.89 -14.35
C GLU A 131 4.29 -17.18 -13.70
N PRO A 132 4.89 -16.20 -13.01
CA PRO A 132 6.19 -16.33 -12.37
C PRO A 132 6.09 -16.99 -10.99
N VAL A 133 5.70 -18.28 -10.94
CA VAL A 133 5.41 -19.02 -9.70
C VAL A 133 6.60 -19.04 -8.73
N ARG A 134 7.83 -19.10 -9.24
CA ARG A 134 9.05 -19.09 -8.40
C ARG A 134 9.25 -17.73 -7.72
N CYS A 135 9.08 -16.64 -8.46
CA CYS A 135 9.13 -15.30 -7.92
C CYS A 135 8.02 -15.10 -6.89
N LEU A 136 6.81 -15.62 -7.18
CA LEU A 136 5.66 -15.55 -6.26
C LEU A 136 5.93 -16.25 -4.94
N CYS A 137 6.50 -17.46 -4.97
CA CYS A 137 6.88 -18.17 -3.74
C CYS A 137 7.90 -17.36 -2.92
N VAL A 138 8.91 -16.77 -3.55
CA VAL A 138 9.92 -15.98 -2.82
C VAL A 138 9.31 -14.71 -2.21
N THR A 139 8.53 -13.95 -2.98
CA THR A 139 7.85 -12.77 -2.44
C THR A 139 6.89 -13.13 -1.32
N PHE A 140 6.23 -14.28 -1.40
CA PHE A 140 5.34 -14.77 -0.35
C PHE A 140 6.14 -15.13 0.92
N CYS A 141 7.27 -15.82 0.80
CA CYS A 141 8.14 -16.12 1.94
C CYS A 141 8.68 -14.84 2.61
N ILE A 142 9.03 -13.81 1.81
CA ILE A 142 9.47 -12.51 2.33
C ILE A 142 8.32 -11.80 3.06
N ALA A 143 7.11 -11.81 2.49
CA ALA A 143 5.93 -11.25 3.13
C ALA A 143 5.61 -11.96 4.46
N GLU A 144 5.67 -13.29 4.51
CA GLU A 144 5.51 -14.09 5.74
C GLU A 144 6.52 -13.70 6.82
N MET A 145 7.80 -13.52 6.47
CA MET A 145 8.80 -13.04 7.42
C MET A 145 8.42 -11.68 8.02
N GLY A 146 7.87 -10.78 7.21
CA GLY A 146 7.33 -9.49 7.66
C GLY A 146 6.12 -9.62 8.59
N ILE A 147 5.23 -10.59 8.32
CA ILE A 147 4.05 -10.86 9.16
C ILE A 147 4.45 -11.40 10.54
N ILE A 148 5.48 -12.26 10.61
CA ILE A 148 5.98 -12.83 11.88
C ILE A 148 6.48 -11.74 12.85
N ILE A 149 6.95 -10.60 12.33
CA ILE A 149 7.39 -9.46 13.15
C ILE A 149 6.21 -8.83 13.92
N ALA A 150 4.95 -9.11 13.52
CA ALA A 150 3.67 -8.83 14.18
C ALA A 150 3.33 -7.36 14.53
N PHE A 151 4.32 -6.47 14.56
CA PHE A 151 4.16 -5.06 14.91
C PHE A 151 4.42 -4.17 13.71
N LEU A 152 3.35 -3.60 13.17
CA LEU A 152 3.38 -2.68 12.02
C LEU A 152 4.32 -1.48 12.24
N ASP A 153 4.43 -1.00 13.49
CA ASP A 153 5.29 0.13 13.85
C ASP A 153 6.79 -0.14 13.60
N TYR A 154 7.23 -1.40 13.58
CA TYR A 154 8.62 -1.78 13.22
C TYR A 154 8.79 -2.06 11.73
N VAL A 155 7.74 -2.53 11.05
CA VAL A 155 7.80 -2.86 9.62
C VAL A 155 7.74 -1.59 8.77
N ALA A 156 6.95 -0.59 9.16
CA ALA A 156 6.77 0.62 8.37
C ALA A 156 8.09 1.37 8.08
N PRO A 157 8.99 1.62 9.05
CA PRO A 157 10.27 2.27 8.76
C PRO A 157 11.16 1.47 7.79
N ILE A 158 11.14 0.13 7.88
CA ILE A 158 11.92 -0.74 7.00
C ILE A 158 11.44 -0.58 5.56
N VAL A 159 10.11 -0.62 5.34
CA VAL A 159 9.52 -0.40 4.02
C VAL A 159 9.88 0.98 3.50
N THR A 160 9.71 2.04 4.29
CA THR A 160 10.05 3.40 3.86
C THR A 160 11.51 3.53 3.42
N MET A 161 12.47 2.89 4.09
CA MET A 161 13.90 2.91 3.71
C MET A 161 14.17 2.25 2.35
N PHE A 162 13.41 1.23 1.95
CA PHE A 162 13.58 0.61 0.62
C PHE A 162 13.03 1.46 -0.52
N PHE A 163 12.11 2.38 -0.23
CA PHE A 163 11.47 3.26 -1.21
C PHE A 163 12.04 4.69 -1.22
N LEU A 164 13.03 4.98 -0.37
CA LEU A 164 13.72 6.27 -0.28
C LEU A 164 15.08 6.19 -0.98
#